data_AF-A0A2R6NYI8-F1
#
_entry.id   AF-A0A2R6NYI8-F1
#
_cell.length_a   1.000
_cell.length_b   1.000
_cell.length_c   1.000
_cell.angle_alpha   90.00
_cell.angle_beta   90.00
_cell.angle_gamma   90.00
#
_symmetry.space_group_name_H-M   'P 1'
#
loop_
_entity.id
_entity.type
_entity.pdbx_description
1 polymer ?
#
loop_
_entity_poly.entity_id
_entity_poly.type
_entity_poly.pdbx_seq_one_letter_code
_entity_poly.pdbx_strand_id
1 'polypeptide(L)'
;MKSCLKRSTSAPEVLYQARPGVSGDAQSKEQNRKSVSFSEDGEEEVFYAEDWDRSPAAVTQRLTYRDVYELKELRMALPRINLTNEHRLRNAAPISKCV
;
A
#
# COMPACT_ATOMS: atom_id res chain seq x y z
N MET A 1 -2.13 28.84 12.68
CA MET A 1 -1.93 28.22 11.35
C MET A 1 -0.53 27.64 11.34
N LYS A 2 -0.38 26.32 11.31
CA LYS A 2 0.93 25.64 11.40
C LYS A 2 1.27 25.14 10.00
N SER A 3 2.28 25.73 9.38
CA SER A 3 2.79 25.35 8.06
C SER A 3 3.62 24.09 8.17
N CYS A 4 3.18 23.00 7.53
CA CYS A 4 4.01 21.82 7.33
C CYS A 4 4.74 21.97 6.00
N LEU A 5 5.85 22.72 5.99
CA LEU A 5 6.76 22.76 4.84
C LEU A 5 7.46 21.41 4.73
N LYS A 6 7.14 20.68 3.66
CA LYS A 6 7.69 19.38 3.30
C LYS A 6 9.16 19.56 2.91
N ARG A 7 10.09 19.15 3.78
CA ARG A 7 11.52 19.09 3.43
C ARG A 7 11.71 17.93 2.45
N SER A 8 12.16 18.27 1.24
CA SER A 8 12.68 17.33 0.27
C SER A 8 14.01 16.79 0.79
N THR A 9 14.06 15.55 1.23
CA THR A 9 15.33 14.87 1.51
C THR A 9 15.97 14.52 0.17
N SER A 10 16.98 15.27 -0.23
CA SER A 10 17.89 14.91 -1.31
C SER A 10 18.65 13.63 -0.94
N ALA A 11 18.80 12.74 -1.91
CA ALA A 11 19.50 11.46 -1.81
C ALA A 11 20.88 11.59 -1.13
N PRO A 12 21.35 10.59 -0.38
CA PRO A 12 22.73 10.56 0.05
C PRO A 12 23.61 10.22 -1.16
N GLU A 13 24.39 11.19 -1.63
CA GLU A 13 25.62 10.88 -2.36
C GLU A 13 26.47 9.95 -1.49
N VAL A 14 26.70 8.74 -1.99
CA VAL A 14 27.65 7.81 -1.39
C VAL A 14 29.04 8.27 -1.78
N LEU A 15 29.62 9.13 -0.95
CA LEU A 15 31.02 9.50 -1.04
C LEU A 15 31.70 9.17 0.29
N TYR A 16 32.15 7.93 0.42
CA TYR A 16 33.15 7.56 1.41
C TYR A 16 34.30 6.84 0.71
N GLN A 17 35.23 7.67 0.24
CA GLN A 17 36.61 7.29 -0.03
C GLN A 17 37.24 6.68 1.23
N ALA A 18 37.90 5.54 1.02
CA ALA A 18 38.58 4.73 2.03
C ALA A 18 39.69 5.50 2.76
N ARG A 19 39.82 5.24 4.08
CA ARG A 19 41.04 5.51 4.85
C ARG A 19 41.54 4.20 5.45
N PRO A 20 42.83 3.83 5.32
CA PRO A 20 43.39 2.65 5.95
C PRO A 20 43.88 2.98 7.36
N GLY A 21 43.55 2.13 8.33
CA GLY A 21 44.33 1.99 9.57
C GLY A 21 43.57 2.29 10.85
N VAL A 22 43.04 1.24 11.48
CA VAL A 22 43.38 0.86 12.86
C VAL A 22 42.71 -0.49 13.18
N SER A 23 43.53 -1.48 13.45
CA SER A 23 43.15 -2.80 13.96
C SER A 23 42.55 -2.66 15.36
N GLY A 24 41.29 -3.02 15.52
CA GLY A 24 40.62 -3.11 16.80
C GLY A 24 39.26 -3.77 16.59
N ASP A 25 39.04 -4.88 17.30
CA ASP A 25 37.91 -5.79 17.18
C ASP A 25 36.54 -5.09 16.99
N ALA A 26 36.14 -4.94 15.74
CA ALA A 26 34.80 -4.52 15.34
C ALA A 26 33.99 -5.70 14.80
N GLN A 27 34.26 -6.92 15.26
CA GLN A 27 33.39 -8.06 14.99
C GLN A 27 32.16 -7.96 15.90
N SER A 28 31.02 -7.54 15.32
CA SER A 28 29.67 -8.12 15.52
C SER A 28 28.48 -7.13 15.51
N LYS A 29 28.66 -5.81 15.28
CA LYS A 29 27.50 -4.89 15.17
C LYS A 29 26.95 -4.69 13.75
N GLU A 30 27.71 -5.04 12.70
CA GLU A 30 27.22 -4.95 11.32
C GLU A 30 26.31 -6.11 10.90
N GLN A 31 26.39 -7.24 11.62
CA GLN A 31 25.70 -8.49 11.26
C GLN A 31 24.20 -8.51 11.61
N ASN A 32 23.66 -7.47 12.25
CA ASN A 32 22.24 -7.38 12.64
C ASN A 32 21.48 -6.29 11.89
N ARG A 33 21.92 -5.94 10.67
CA ARG A 33 21.20 -5.02 9.80
C ARG A 33 20.50 -5.83 8.73
N LYS A 34 19.18 -5.96 8.83
CA LYS A 34 18.36 -6.53 7.76
C LYS A 34 18.53 -5.65 6.52
N SER A 35 18.94 -6.25 5.41
CA SER A 35 18.98 -5.62 4.09
C SER A 35 17.82 -6.14 3.24
N VAL A 36 17.44 -5.36 2.23
CA VAL A 36 16.48 -5.78 1.20
C VAL A 36 17.32 -6.22 -0.01
N SER A 37 17.04 -7.41 -0.53
CA SER A 37 17.57 -7.90 -1.79
C SER A 37 16.40 -8.19 -2.73
N PHE A 38 16.60 -7.96 -4.02
CA PHE A 38 15.66 -8.34 -5.07
C PHE A 38 16.10 -9.69 -5.62
N SER A 39 15.13 -10.54 -5.96
CA SER A 39 15.37 -11.81 -6.64
C SER A 39 16.03 -11.61 -8.00
N GLU A 40 16.80 -12.60 -8.44
CA GLU A 40 17.44 -12.64 -9.75
C GLU A 40 16.41 -12.93 -10.86
N ASP A 41 16.76 -12.59 -12.11
CA ASP A 41 15.91 -12.80 -13.29
C ASP A 41 15.53 -14.28 -13.43
N GLY A 42 14.22 -14.59 -13.39
CA GLY A 42 13.70 -15.96 -13.50
C GLY A 42 12.92 -16.47 -12.28
N GLU A 43 12.91 -15.72 -11.17
CA GLU A 43 12.01 -15.98 -10.02
C GLU A 43 10.67 -15.21 -10.10
N GLU A 44 10.41 -14.50 -11.21
CA GLU A 44 9.15 -13.80 -11.41
C GLU A 44 8.04 -14.78 -11.81
N GLU A 45 7.02 -14.90 -10.95
CA GLU A 45 5.85 -15.71 -11.23
C GLU A 45 4.80 -14.87 -11.97
N VAL A 46 4.50 -15.24 -13.22
CA VAL A 46 3.53 -14.54 -14.06
C VAL A 46 2.17 -15.23 -13.96
N PHE A 47 1.17 -14.48 -13.51
CA PHE A 47 -0.22 -14.92 -13.51
C PHE A 47 -1.03 -14.10 -14.50
N TYR A 48 -1.85 -14.78 -15.28
CA TYR A 48 -2.80 -14.12 -16.17
C TYR A 48 -3.99 -13.62 -15.36
N ALA A 49 -4.23 -12.31 -15.44
CA ALA A 49 -5.49 -11.75 -15.01
C ALA A 49 -6.57 -12.13 -16.02
N GLU A 50 -7.79 -12.33 -15.54
CA GLU A 50 -8.95 -12.55 -16.40
C GLU A 50 -9.27 -11.29 -17.20
N ASP A 51 -9.75 -11.48 -18.43
CA ASP A 51 -10.12 -10.42 -19.37
C ASP A 51 -11.42 -9.72 -18.95
N TRP A 52 -11.33 -8.98 -17.84
CA TRP A 52 -12.40 -8.09 -17.42
C TRP A 52 -12.21 -6.73 -18.07
N ASP A 53 -13.31 -6.16 -18.54
CA ASP A 53 -13.33 -4.77 -18.97
C ASP A 53 -12.95 -3.86 -17.79
N ARG A 54 -11.73 -3.32 -17.85
CA ARG A 54 -11.18 -2.35 -16.89
C ARG A 54 -11.49 -0.91 -17.30
N SER A 55 -12.26 -0.70 -18.37
CA SER A 55 -12.66 0.64 -18.76
C SER A 55 -13.36 1.32 -17.59
N PRO A 56 -12.93 2.53 -17.20
CA PRO A 56 -13.65 3.31 -16.22
C PRO A 56 -15.11 3.42 -16.66
N ALA A 57 -16.03 3.27 -15.70
CA ALA A 57 -17.43 3.55 -15.97
C ALA A 57 -17.57 4.95 -16.58
N ALA A 58 -18.46 5.10 -17.55
CA ALA A 58 -18.73 6.39 -18.17
C ALA A 58 -18.99 7.45 -17.10
N VAL A 59 -18.41 8.64 -17.28
CA VAL A 59 -18.57 9.74 -16.34
C VAL A 59 -20.07 10.03 -16.22
N THR A 60 -20.61 9.89 -15.02
CA THR A 60 -22.00 10.24 -14.74
C THR A 60 -22.22 11.71 -15.08
N GLN A 61 -23.35 12.00 -15.74
CA GLN A 61 -23.72 13.38 -16.04
C GLN A 61 -23.71 14.24 -14.76
N ARG A 62 -23.51 15.56 -14.92
CA ARG A 62 -23.55 16.47 -13.78
C ARG A 62 -24.92 16.40 -13.12
N LEU A 63 -24.96 16.02 -11.86
CA LEU A 63 -26.17 15.99 -11.07
C LEU A 63 -26.79 17.39 -11.01
N THR A 64 -28.10 17.46 -11.22
CA THR A 64 -28.86 18.69 -10.99
C THR A 64 -29.01 18.94 -9.48
N TYR A 65 -29.39 20.16 -9.12
CA TYR A 65 -29.65 20.49 -7.72
C TYR A 65 -30.74 19.60 -7.10
N ARG A 66 -31.77 19.26 -7.90
CA ARG A 66 -32.85 18.36 -7.49
C ARG A 66 -32.34 16.97 -7.16
N ASP A 67 -31.50 16.40 -8.03
CA ASP A 67 -30.93 15.06 -7.81
C ASP A 67 -30.10 15.04 -6.52
N VAL A 68 -29.33 16.10 -6.26
CA VAL A 68 -28.56 16.22 -5.01
C VAL A 68 -29.46 16.30 -3.77
N TYR A 69 -30.62 16.93 -3.87
CA TYR A 69 -31.60 16.99 -2.77
C TYR A 69 -32.20 15.61 -2.49
N GLU A 70 -32.66 14.92 -3.53
CA GLU A 70 -33.25 13.57 -3.42
C GLU A 70 -32.21 12.56 -2.86
N LEU A 71 -30.95 12.64 -3.30
CA LEU A 71 -29.87 11.82 -2.76
C LEU A 71 -29.59 12.09 -1.27
N LYS A 72 -29.74 13.34 -0.82
CA LYS A 72 -29.60 13.69 0.60
C LYS A 72 -30.75 13.12 1.42
N GLU A 73 -31.99 13.21 0.93
CA GLU A 73 -33.14 12.60 1.60
C GLU A 73 -32.96 11.08 1.73
N LEU A 74 -32.58 10.40 0.65
CA LEU A 74 -32.32 8.95 0.69
C LEU A 74 -31.25 8.58 1.71
N ARG A 75 -30.14 9.34 1.75
CA ARG A 75 -29.08 9.12 2.75
C ARG A 75 -29.56 9.27 4.19
N MET A 76 -30.53 10.15 4.43
CA MET A 76 -31.10 10.37 5.76
C MET A 76 -32.14 9.29 6.13
N ALA A 77 -32.90 8.81 5.14
CA ALA A 77 -33.94 7.80 5.32
C ALA A 77 -33.39 6.38 5.47
N LEU A 78 -32.27 6.07 4.82
CA LEU A 78 -31.68 4.73 4.84
C LEU A 78 -30.82 4.51 6.10
N PRO A 79 -30.95 3.34 6.78
CA PRO A 79 -30.05 2.97 7.85
C PRO A 79 -28.60 3.03 7.38
N ARG A 80 -27.72 3.65 8.18
CA ARG A 80 -26.29 3.70 7.87
C ARG A 80 -25.74 2.28 7.94
N ILE A 81 -25.43 1.69 6.79
CA ILE A 81 -24.68 0.44 6.74
C ILE A 81 -23.25 0.78 7.18
N ASN A 82 -22.92 0.44 8.41
CA ASN A 82 -21.54 0.50 8.91
C ASN A 82 -20.76 -0.65 8.24
N LEU A 83 -20.22 -0.41 7.06
CA LEU A 83 -19.25 -1.30 6.41
C LEU A 83 -17.90 -1.22 7.12
N THR A 84 -17.88 -1.42 8.43
CA THR A 84 -16.63 -1.60 9.19
C THR A 84 -16.23 -3.07 9.08
N ASN A 85 -15.30 -3.36 8.16
CA ASN A 85 -14.44 -4.56 8.19
C ASN A 85 -15.04 -5.94 7.88
N GLU A 86 -16.17 -6.05 7.17
CA GLU A 86 -16.67 -7.36 6.71
C GLU A 86 -15.76 -8.07 5.66
N HIS A 87 -14.77 -7.37 5.10
CA HIS A 87 -13.77 -7.99 4.22
C HIS A 87 -12.66 -8.75 4.97
N ARG A 88 -12.49 -8.57 6.28
CA ARG A 88 -11.42 -9.24 7.04
C ARG A 88 -11.85 -10.56 7.68
N LEU A 89 -13.15 -10.81 7.83
CA LEU A 89 -13.68 -12.01 8.49
C LEU A 89 -14.00 -13.16 7.54
N ARG A 90 -14.15 -12.93 6.22
CA ARG A 90 -14.38 -14.01 5.24
C ARG A 90 -13.15 -14.89 4.95
N ASN A 91 -11.95 -14.40 5.22
CA ASN A 91 -10.70 -15.12 4.94
C ASN A 91 -10.10 -15.83 6.17
N ALA A 92 -10.86 -15.92 7.27
CA ALA A 92 -10.41 -16.57 8.51
C ALA A 92 -11.02 -17.98 8.72
N ALA A 93 -11.35 -18.69 7.64
CA ALA A 93 -11.65 -20.11 7.75
C ALA A 93 -10.34 -20.88 7.96
N PRO A 94 -10.18 -21.65 9.05
CA PRO A 94 -9.02 -22.53 9.21
C PRO A 94 -9.09 -23.61 8.13
N ILE A 95 -8.01 -23.76 7.36
CA ILE A 95 -7.81 -24.90 6.47
C ILE A 95 -7.75 -26.14 7.36
N SER A 96 -8.88 -26.84 7.46
CA SER A 96 -8.95 -28.18 8.03
C SER A 96 -8.09 -29.09 7.15
N LYS A 97 -6.98 -29.57 7.73
CA LYS A 97 -6.11 -30.57 7.11
C LYS A 97 -6.93 -31.85 6.92
N CYS A 98 -7.11 -32.26 5.67
CA CYS A 98 -7.53 -33.62 5.37
C CYS A 98 -6.31 -34.54 5.44
N VAL A 99 -6.56 -35.70 6.06
CA VAL A 99 -5.66 -36.80 6.44
C VAL A 99 -4.84 -37.36 5.29
#